data_AF-A0A7S0QVK4-F1
#
_entry.id   AF-A0A7S0QVK4-F1
#
_cell.length_a   1.000
_cell.length_b   1.000
_cell.length_c   1.000
_cell.angle_alpha   90.00
_cell.angle_beta   90.00
_cell.angle_gamma   90.00
#
_symmetry.space_group_name_H-M   'P 1'
#
loop_
_entity.id
_entity.type
_entity.pdbx_description
1 polymer ?
#
loop_
_entity_poly.entity_id
_entity_poly.type
_entity_poly.pdbx_seq_one_letter_code
_entity_poly.pdbx_strand_id
1 'polypeptide(L)'
;MTVPDNELIAEVLLVSEGFRTSRDLARKMVSLFALSRELLSPQQHYDWGLRALKTSLGIAGRELREVRKASAAQSGGAAAELGPAQEMEIIVRAVCATKLPTLTFDDN
;
A
#
# COMPACT_ATOMS: atom_id res chain seq x y z
N MET A 1 -3.47 -26.48 -3.87
CA MET A 1 -2.40 -25.69 -3.21
C MET A 1 -3.05 -24.76 -2.21
N THR A 2 -2.46 -24.63 -1.02
CA THR A 2 -2.90 -23.79 0.10
C THR A 2 -3.00 -22.31 -0.29
N VAL A 3 -4.08 -21.65 0.11
CA VAL A 3 -4.28 -20.20 -0.07
C VAL A 3 -3.22 -19.48 0.79
N PRO A 4 -2.44 -18.53 0.23
CA PRO A 4 -1.45 -17.79 0.99
C PRO A 4 -2.12 -16.84 1.98
N ASP A 5 -1.47 -16.62 3.12
CA ASP A 5 -1.87 -15.59 4.09
C ASP A 5 -1.41 -14.21 3.62
N ASN A 6 -2.31 -13.48 2.96
CA ASN A 6 -2.02 -12.16 2.41
C ASN A 6 -1.76 -11.10 3.50
N GLU A 7 -2.34 -11.25 4.69
CA GLU A 7 -2.13 -10.30 5.80
C GLU A 7 -0.71 -10.41 6.31
N LEU A 8 -0.25 -11.63 6.59
CA LEU A 8 1.12 -11.88 7.04
C LEU A 8 2.15 -11.42 6.00
N ILE A 9 1.90 -11.70 4.72
CA ILE A 9 2.81 -11.28 3.64
C ILE A 9 2.88 -9.74 3.57
N ALA A 10 1.74 -9.06 3.64
CA ALA A 10 1.70 -7.60 3.60
C ALA A 10 2.40 -6.98 4.82
N GLU A 11 2.19 -7.54 6.01
CA GLU A 11 2.84 -7.09 7.24
C GLU A 11 4.37 -7.20 7.15
N VAL A 12 4.89 -8.36 6.75
CA VAL A 12 6.34 -8.59 6.62
C VAL A 12 6.97 -7.64 5.60
N LEU A 13 6.28 -7.39 4.48
CA LEU A 13 6.75 -6.44 3.46
C LEU A 13 6.81 -5.01 4.00
N LEU A 14 5.77 -4.56 4.69
CA LEU A 14 5.72 -3.21 5.29
C LEU A 14 6.78 -3.03 6.39
N VAL A 15 6.99 -4.05 7.23
CA VAL A 15 8.07 -4.04 8.24
C VAL A 15 9.43 -3.93 7.57
N SER A 16 9.66 -4.68 6.47
CA SER A 16 10.92 -4.65 5.73
C SER A 16 11.23 -3.30 5.08
N GLU A 17 10.19 -2.54 4.69
CA GLU A 17 10.33 -1.17 4.18
C GLU A 17 10.47 -0.12 5.30
N GLY A 18 10.19 -0.51 6.55
CA GLY A 18 10.36 0.32 7.74
C GLY A 18 9.13 1.13 8.13
N PHE A 19 7.92 0.66 7.80
CA PHE A 19 6.68 1.19 8.36
C PHE A 19 6.52 0.77 9.83
N ARG A 20 6.07 1.69 10.69
CA ARG A 20 5.84 1.40 12.13
C ARG A 20 4.47 0.81 12.39
N THR A 21 3.45 1.29 11.68
CA THR A 21 2.07 0.79 11.79
C THR A 21 1.74 -0.33 10.80
N SER A 22 2.74 -1.16 10.48
CA SER A 22 2.67 -2.21 9.46
C SER A 22 1.51 -3.17 9.63
N ARG A 23 1.24 -3.64 10.85
CA ARG A 23 0.18 -4.61 11.15
C ARG A 23 -1.22 -4.07 10.84
N ASP A 24 -1.51 -2.84 11.27
CA ASP A 24 -2.80 -2.20 11.02
C ASP A 24 -2.98 -1.83 9.54
N LEU A 25 -1.90 -1.36 8.90
CA LEU A 25 -1.89 -1.04 7.47
C LEU A 25 -2.06 -2.29 6.61
N ALA A 26 -1.40 -3.40 6.95
CA ALA A 26 -1.52 -4.67 6.24
C ALA A 26 -2.96 -5.20 6.26
N ARG A 27 -3.59 -5.24 7.43
CA ARG A 27 -5.00 -5.65 7.57
C ARG A 27 -5.90 -4.77 6.70
N LYS A 28 -5.80 -3.44 6.83
CA LYS A 28 -6.61 -2.49 6.04
C LYS A 28 -6.40 -2.68 4.54
N MET A 29 -5.16 -2.91 4.11
CA MET A 29 -4.81 -3.11 2.71
C MET A 29 -5.40 -4.40 2.14
N VAL A 30 -5.33 -5.51 2.88
CA VAL A 30 -5.92 -6.78 2.46
C VAL A 30 -7.45 -6.69 2.45
N SER A 31 -8.05 -6.07 3.47
CA SER A 31 -9.49 -5.81 3.51
C SER A 31 -9.94 -4.95 2.33
N LEU A 32 -9.19 -3.91 1.97
CA LEU A 32 -9.46 -3.09 0.78
C LEU A 32 -9.47 -3.94 -0.48
N PHE A 33 -8.44 -4.77 -0.70
CA PHE A 33 -8.36 -5.63 -1.88
C PHE A 33 -9.49 -6.67 -1.95
N ALA A 34 -9.88 -7.24 -0.80
CA ALA A 34 -11.00 -8.16 -0.73
C ALA A 34 -12.33 -7.46 -1.05
N LEU A 35 -12.58 -6.30 -0.43
CA LEU A 35 -13.79 -5.52 -0.68
C LEU A 35 -13.87 -5.01 -2.12
N SER A 36 -12.77 -4.50 -2.68
CA SER A 36 -12.73 -4.05 -4.08
C SER A 36 -13.01 -5.19 -5.07
N ARG A 37 -12.63 -6.43 -4.75
CA ARG A 37 -12.97 -7.59 -5.57
C ARG A 37 -14.44 -7.97 -5.48
N GLU A 38 -15.08 -7.76 -4.34
CA GLU A 38 -16.49 -8.14 -4.09
C GLU A 38 -17.49 -7.07 -4.52
N LEU A 39 -17.13 -5.79 -4.39
CA LEU A 39 -18.05 -4.67 -4.58
C LEU A 39 -17.97 -4.04 -5.97
N LEU A 40 -16.81 -4.08 -6.64
CA LEU A 40 -16.64 -3.50 -7.97
C LEU A 40 -17.15 -4.43 -9.06
N SER A 41 -17.42 -3.86 -10.23
CA SER A 41 -17.87 -4.63 -11.38
C SER A 41 -16.83 -5.71 -11.78
N PRO A 42 -17.26 -6.95 -12.14
CA PRO A 42 -16.34 -8.00 -12.51
C PRO A 42 -15.79 -7.75 -13.92
N GLN A 43 -14.64 -7.10 -14.01
CA GLN A 43 -13.93 -6.85 -15.26
C GLN A 43 -12.76 -7.83 -15.46
N GLN A 44 -12.50 -8.24 -16.70
CA GLN A 44 -11.44 -9.23 -17.00
C GLN A 44 -10.03 -8.71 -16.71
N HIS A 45 -9.82 -7.39 -16.79
CA HIS A 45 -8.52 -6.75 -16.54
C HIS A 45 -8.27 -6.39 -15.08
N TYR A 46 -9.25 -6.58 -14.18
CA TYR A 46 -9.06 -6.31 -12.76
C TYR A 46 -8.21 -7.40 -12.10
N ASP A 47 -7.06 -7.01 -11.56
CA ASP A 47 -6.20 -7.88 -10.75
C ASP A 47 -6.20 -7.43 -9.28
N TRP A 48 -7.02 -8.07 -8.44
CA TRP A 48 -7.00 -7.89 -6.98
C TRP A 48 -6.20 -9.00 -6.27
N GLY A 49 -5.33 -9.71 -7.00
CA GLY A 49 -4.51 -10.79 -6.46
C GLY A 49 -3.23 -10.33 -5.75
N LEU A 50 -2.45 -11.31 -5.30
CA LEU A 50 -1.19 -11.09 -4.56
C LEU A 50 -0.15 -10.30 -5.38
N ARG A 51 -0.17 -10.44 -6.72
CA ARG A 51 0.71 -9.68 -7.61
C ARG A 51 0.47 -8.18 -7.47
N ALA A 52 -0.78 -7.74 -7.62
CA ALA A 52 -1.14 -6.35 -7.48
C ALA A 52 -0.86 -5.82 -6.07
N LEU A 53 -1.14 -6.63 -5.03
CA LEU A 53 -0.86 -6.28 -3.64
C LEU A 53 0.64 -6.01 -3.44
N LYS A 54 1.52 -6.92 -3.88
CA LYS A 54 2.98 -6.74 -3.78
C LYS A 54 3.46 -5.49 -4.51
N THR A 55 2.93 -5.20 -5.70
CA THR A 55 3.29 -4.00 -6.48
C THR A 55 2.93 -2.71 -5.73
N SER A 56 1.71 -2.64 -5.18
CA SER A 56 1.27 -1.47 -4.40
C SER A 56 2.12 -1.24 -3.15
N LEU A 57 2.46 -2.30 -2.42
CA LEU A 57 3.33 -2.21 -1.23
C LEU A 57 4.76 -1.79 -1.61
N GLY A 58 5.30 -2.28 -2.74
CA GLY A 58 6.61 -1.86 -3.23
C GLY A 58 6.66 -0.39 -3.63
N ILE A 59 5.58 0.14 -4.25
CA ILE A 59 5.46 1.57 -4.55
C ILE A 59 5.37 2.38 -3.25
N ALA A 60 4.59 1.93 -2.26
CA ALA A 60 4.52 2.59 -0.95
C ALA A 60 5.89 2.65 -0.25
N GLY A 61 6.67 1.56 -0.30
CA GLY A 61 8.04 1.54 0.21
C GLY A 61 8.96 2.53 -0.48
N ARG A 62 8.85 2.66 -1.82
CA ARG A 62 9.61 3.68 -2.57
C ARG A 62 9.21 5.10 -2.16
N GLU A 63 7.92 5.39 -2.09
CA GLU A 63 7.40 6.70 -1.67
C GLU A 63 7.86 7.05 -0.25
N LEU A 64 7.85 6.09 0.68
CA LEU A 64 8.36 6.29 2.04
C LEU A 64 9.83 6.73 2.07
N ARG A 65 10.67 6.12 1.22
CA ARG A 65 12.10 6.48 1.12
C ARG A 65 12.29 7.88 0.55
N GLU A 66 11.52 8.26 -0.46
CA GLU A 66 11.57 9.61 -1.05
C GLU A 66 11.12 10.67 -0.03
N VAL A 67 10.03 10.44 0.69
CA VAL A 67 9.55 11.34 1.75
C VAL A 67 10.61 11.48 2.84
N ARG A 68 11.19 10.38 3.32
CA ARG A 68 12.27 10.42 4.33
C ARG A 68 13.50 11.18 3.85
N LYS A 69 13.91 10.99 2.59
CA LYS A 69 15.04 11.71 1.98
C LYS A 69 14.75 13.21 1.88
N ALA A 70 13.55 13.58 1.47
CA ALA A 70 13.11 14.98 1.41
C ALA A 70 13.07 15.62 2.80
N SER A 71 12.57 14.91 3.82
CA SER A 71 12.57 15.37 5.21
C SER A 71 13.99 15.51 5.77
N ALA A 72 14.89 14.57 5.48
CA ALA A 72 16.29 14.62 5.94
C ALA A 72 17.06 15.81 5.36
N ALA A 73 16.78 16.19 4.11
CA ALA A 73 17.36 17.38 3.49
C ALA A 73 16.92 18.68 4.18
N GLN A 74 15.73 18.68 4.78
CA GLN A 74 15.15 19.85 5.46
C GLN A 74 15.53 19.92 6.95
N SER A 75 15.75 18.77 7.61
CA SER A 75 15.96 18.68 9.06
C SER A 75 17.42 18.58 9.52
N GLY A 76 18.41 18.71 8.62
CA GLY A 76 19.84 18.71 9.01
C GLY A 76 20.33 17.41 9.67
N GLY A 77 19.70 16.26 9.37
CA GLY A 77 20.16 14.93 9.80
C GLY A 77 19.38 14.30 10.96
N ALA A 78 18.38 14.99 11.54
CA ALA A 78 17.43 14.32 12.44
C ALA A 78 16.45 13.48 11.60
N ALA A 79 16.45 12.16 11.80
CA ALA A 79 15.49 11.25 11.18
C ALA A 79 14.07 11.65 11.63
N ALA A 80 13.38 12.44 10.79
CA ALA A 80 12.01 12.86 11.06
C ALA A 80 11.14 11.61 11.13
N GLU A 81 10.59 11.35 12.31
CA GLU A 81 9.67 10.24 12.50
C GLU A 81 8.35 10.59 11.82
N LEU A 82 7.96 9.78 10.85
CA LEU A 82 6.66 9.92 10.20
C LEU A 82 5.57 9.42 11.15
N GLY A 83 4.54 10.23 11.34
CA GLY A 83 3.38 9.85 12.13
C GLY A 83 2.53 8.77 11.43
N PRO A 84 1.66 8.07 12.19
CA PRO A 84 0.80 7.01 11.64
C PRO A 84 -0.15 7.50 10.53
N ALA A 85 -0.60 8.76 10.61
CA ALA A 85 -1.43 9.37 9.57
C ALA A 85 -0.68 9.56 8.24
N GLN A 86 0.61 9.92 8.31
CA GLN A 86 1.46 10.12 7.13
C GLN A 86 1.81 8.77 6.48
N GLU A 87 2.08 7.73 7.29
CA GLU A 87 2.25 6.36 6.78
C GLU A 87 1.00 5.87 6.04
N MET A 88 -0.18 6.11 6.61
CA MET A 88 -1.45 5.74 5.97
C MET A 88 -1.68 6.50 4.66
N GLU A 89 -1.37 7.79 4.63
CA GLU A 89 -1.47 8.61 3.42
C GLU A 89 -0.57 8.08 2.30
N ILE A 90 0.67 7.69 2.62
CA ILE A 90 1.60 7.09 1.65
C ILE A 90 1.00 5.81 1.04
N ILE A 91 0.40 4.95 1.87
CA ILE A 91 -0.25 3.72 1.39
C ILE A 91 -1.41 4.06 0.46
N VAL A 92 -2.30 4.98 0.84
CA VAL A 92 -3.44 5.39 0.00
C VAL A 92 -2.96 5.91 -1.35
N ARG A 93 -1.97 6.82 -1.36
CA ARG A 93 -1.39 7.35 -2.60
C ARG A 93 -0.81 6.24 -3.48
N ALA A 94 -0.10 5.28 -2.89
CA ALA A 94 0.45 4.14 -3.61
C ALA A 94 -0.64 3.25 -4.23
N VAL A 95 -1.72 2.98 -3.49
CA VAL A 95 -2.86 2.23 -4.04
C VAL A 95 -3.50 2.99 -5.18
N CYS A 96 -3.81 4.28 -4.99
CA CYS A 96 -4.40 5.13 -6.01
C CYS A 96 -3.56 5.16 -7.30
N ALA A 97 -2.24 5.29 -7.17
CA ALA A 97 -1.32 5.26 -8.31
C ALA A 97 -1.35 3.95 -9.11
N THR A 98 -1.65 2.82 -8.44
CA THR A 98 -1.75 1.51 -9.11
C THR A 98 -3.13 1.15 -9.61
N LYS A 99 -4.19 1.63 -8.95
CA LYS A 99 -5.57 1.16 -9.17
C LYS A 99 -6.43 2.13 -9.95
N LEU A 100 -6.33 3.44 -9.70
CA LEU A 100 -7.16 4.43 -10.41
C LEU A 100 -7.06 4.31 -11.95
N PRO A 101 -5.89 4.06 -12.57
CA PRO A 101 -5.81 3.93 -14.02
C PRO A 101 -6.56 2.72 -14.59
N THR A 102 -6.86 1.72 -13.76
CA THR A 102 -7.53 0.49 -14.19
C THR A 102 -9.04 0.57 -14.05
N LEU A 103 -9.56 1.41 -13.15
CA LEU A 103 -10.98 1.52 -12.86
C LEU A 103 -11.73 2.12 -14.06
N THR A 104 -12.90 1.56 -14.35
CA THR A 104 -13.83 2.13 -15.33
C THR A 104 -14.50 3.39 -14.76
N PHE A 105 -15.12 4.19 -15.63
CA PHE A 105 -15.81 5.42 -15.21
C PHE A 105 -16.90 5.19 -14.16
N ASP A 106 -17.62 4.06 -14.25
CA ASP A 106 -18.67 3.72 -13.29
C ASP A 106 -18.13 3.27 -11.92
N ASP A 107 -16.86 2.84 -11.88
CA ASP A 107 -16.17 2.31 -10.69
C ASP A 107 -15.20 3.35 -10.05
N ASN A 108 -15.14 4.59 -10.56
CA ASN A 108 -14.18 5.65 -10.17
C ASN A 108 -14.88 6.86 -9.53
#